data_AF-A0A3N2D0K5-F1
#
_entry.id   AF-A0A3N2D0K5-F1
#
_cell.length_a   1.000
_cell.length_b   1.000
_cell.length_c   1.000
_cell.angle_alpha   90.00
_cell.angle_beta   90.00
_cell.angle_gamma   90.00
#
_symmetry.space_group_name_H-M   'P 1'
#
loop_
_entity.id
_entity.type
_entity.pdbx_description
1 polymer ?
#
loop_
_entity_poly.entity_id
_entity_poly.type
_entity_poly.pdbx_seq_one_letter_code
_entity_poly.pdbx_strand_id
1 'polypeptide(L)'
;MALNSVTWDAQCDGFMSSDPDGSYVLVNVTVTAAADATEALNINEFYFEAYAEGYSVDVGIGGLFCDVPDALPDDLQPGATATGNLMLDLSPETVWLAYSPTLGFYGPDPAWRIR
;
A
#
# COMPACT_ATOMS: atom_id res chain seq x y z
N MET A 1 -8.77 -13.92 -0.24
CA MET A 1 -7.57 -13.09 -0.40
C MET A 1 -7.01 -12.77 0.99
N ALA A 2 -5.69 -12.69 1.14
CA ALA A 2 -5.10 -12.17 2.37
C ALA A 2 -3.87 -11.31 2.06
N LEU A 3 -3.94 -10.01 2.38
CA LEU A 3 -2.72 -9.29 2.73
C LEU A 3 -2.30 -9.82 4.10
N ASN A 4 -1.11 -10.39 4.16
CA ASN A 4 -0.69 -11.20 5.31
C ASN A 4 0.03 -10.37 6.35
N SER A 5 0.69 -9.29 5.93
CA SER A 5 1.36 -8.37 6.83
C SER A 5 1.59 -7.03 6.14
N VAL A 6 1.50 -5.99 6.94
CA VAL A 6 1.92 -4.64 6.58
C VAL A 6 2.83 -4.13 7.68
N THR A 7 4.04 -3.70 7.33
CA THR A 7 5.00 -3.16 8.29
C THR A 7 5.40 -1.73 7.92
N TRP A 8 5.49 -0.90 8.95
CA TRP A 8 6.09 0.41 8.84
C TRP A 8 7.60 0.24 8.89
N ASP A 9 8.29 0.53 7.78
CA ASP A 9 9.71 0.22 7.66
C ASP A 9 10.59 1.47 7.88
N ALA A 10 10.35 2.57 7.16
CA ALA A 10 11.20 3.77 7.26
C ALA A 10 10.46 5.06 6.88
N GLN A 11 10.95 6.20 7.35
CA GLN A 11 10.66 7.52 6.76
C GLN A 11 11.74 7.84 5.73
N CYS A 12 11.36 8.50 4.64
CA CYS A 12 12.29 9.04 3.65
C CYS A 12 12.00 10.52 3.43
N ASP A 13 13.04 11.30 3.14
CA ASP A 13 12.89 12.72 2.83
C ASP A 13 12.48 12.86 1.36
N GLY A 14 11.48 13.69 1.07
CA GLY A 14 11.10 13.94 -0.32
C GLY A 14 10.53 15.34 -0.55
N PHE A 15 10.86 15.90 -1.71
CA PHE A 15 10.69 17.33 -1.98
C PHE A 15 9.27 17.76 -2.40
N MET A 16 8.35 16.81 -2.59
CA MET A 16 6.96 17.06 -3.00
C MET A 16 5.93 16.66 -1.93
N SER A 17 6.39 16.33 -0.73
CA SER A 17 5.49 15.86 0.31
C SER A 17 4.54 16.98 0.76
N SER A 18 3.27 16.61 0.98
CA SER A 18 2.25 17.45 1.59
C SER A 18 2.35 17.50 3.12
N ASP A 19 3.18 16.65 3.71
CA ASP A 19 3.57 16.69 5.11
C ASP A 19 4.36 17.98 5.43
N PRO A 20 4.06 18.69 6.54
CA PRO A 20 4.79 19.91 6.91
C PRO A 20 6.31 19.71 7.09
N ASP A 21 6.72 18.49 7.47
CA ASP A 21 8.12 18.13 7.65
C ASP A 21 8.77 17.64 6.34
N GLY A 22 8.01 17.55 5.25
CA GLY A 22 8.50 17.10 3.94
C GLY A 22 8.85 15.62 3.90
N SER A 23 8.19 14.79 4.73
CA SER A 23 8.52 13.39 4.92
C SER A 23 7.49 12.45 4.28
N TYR A 24 8.00 11.38 3.67
CA TYR A 24 7.20 10.26 3.19
C TYR A 24 7.42 9.04 4.08
N VAL A 25 6.39 8.21 4.19
CA VAL A 25 6.44 6.95 4.93
C VAL A 25 6.49 5.79 3.96
N LEU A 26 7.47 4.91 4.14
CA LEU A 26 7.59 3.65 3.45
C LEU A 26 6.87 2.54 4.22
N VAL A 27 5.93 1.90 3.54
CA VAL A 27 5.15 0.79 4.04
C VAL A 27 5.49 -0.45 3.23
N ASN A 28 6.01 -1.47 3.90
CA ASN A 28 6.23 -2.76 3.28
C ASN A 28 4.98 -3.63 3.38
N VAL A 29 4.58 -4.18 2.25
CA VAL A 29 3.31 -4.87 2.07
C VAL A 29 3.59 -6.26 1.54
N THR A 30 3.05 -7.28 2.20
CA THR A 30 3.13 -8.67 1.75
C THR A 30 1.75 -9.23 1.45
N VAL A 31 1.53 -9.61 0.19
CA VAL A 31 0.25 -10.10 -0.33
C VAL A 31 0.39 -11.56 -0.70
N THR A 32 -0.59 -12.39 -0.34
CA THR A 32 -0.76 -13.73 -0.91
C THR A 32 -2.09 -13.82 -1.64
N ALA A 33 -2.02 -14.22 -2.91
CA ALA A 33 -3.19 -14.58 -3.68
C ALA A 33 -3.83 -15.84 -3.11
N ALA A 34 -5.16 -15.88 -3.03
CA ALA A 34 -5.86 -17.07 -2.57
C ALA A 34 -5.53 -18.26 -3.49
N ALA A 35 -5.22 -19.43 -2.91
CA ALA A 35 -4.79 -20.59 -3.67
C ALA A 35 -5.91 -21.20 -4.54
N ASP A 36 -7.16 -20.94 -4.20
CA ASP A 36 -8.37 -21.37 -4.89
C ASP A 36 -8.92 -20.31 -5.87
N ALA A 37 -8.21 -19.21 -6.08
CA ALA A 37 -8.58 -18.20 -7.07
C ALA A 37 -8.49 -18.78 -8.50
N THR A 38 -9.45 -18.41 -9.35
CA THR A 38 -9.50 -18.85 -10.76
C THR A 38 -8.74 -17.94 -11.71
N GLU A 39 -8.35 -16.75 -11.25
CA GLU A 39 -7.66 -15.70 -12.01
C GLU A 39 -6.51 -15.13 -11.18
N ALA A 40 -5.55 -14.47 -11.85
CA ALA A 40 -4.49 -13.76 -11.16
C ALA A 40 -5.06 -12.55 -10.41
N LEU A 41 -4.50 -12.28 -9.23
CA LEU A 41 -4.84 -11.10 -8.44
C LEU A 41 -4.07 -9.90 -8.99
N ASN A 42 -4.79 -8.83 -9.35
CA ASN A 42 -4.14 -7.61 -9.80
C ASN A 42 -3.79 -6.70 -8.62
N ILE A 43 -2.52 -6.54 -8.26
CA ILE A 43 -2.07 -5.85 -7.02
C ILE A 43 -1.50 -4.46 -7.32
N ASN A 44 -1.96 -3.83 -8.41
CA ASN A 44 -1.49 -2.52 -8.78
C ASN A 44 -1.58 -1.50 -7.62
N GLU A 45 -0.56 -0.66 -7.47
CA GLU A 45 -0.46 0.31 -6.37
C GLU A 45 -1.63 1.31 -6.33
N PHE A 46 -2.28 1.60 -7.47
CA PHE A 46 -3.48 2.45 -7.54
C PHE A 46 -4.72 1.83 -6.90
N TYR A 47 -4.65 0.55 -6.50
CA TYR A 47 -5.70 -0.12 -5.74
C TYR A 47 -5.51 -0.02 -4.24
N PHE A 48 -4.44 0.63 -3.78
CA PHE A 48 -4.25 0.93 -2.37
C PHE A 48 -4.73 2.33 -2.05
N GLU A 49 -5.45 2.44 -0.96
CA GLU A 49 -5.89 3.71 -0.42
C GLU A 49 -5.52 3.79 1.06
N ALA A 50 -5.01 4.93 1.49
CA ALA A 50 -4.63 5.16 2.87
C ALA A 50 -5.51 6.23 3.50
N TYR A 51 -5.82 6.05 4.78
CA TYR A 51 -6.65 6.95 5.58
C TYR A 51 -6.04 7.17 6.94
N ALA A 52 -5.86 8.43 7.33
CA ALA A 52 -5.48 8.84 8.68
C ALA A 52 -6.66 9.60 9.30
N GLU A 53 -6.84 9.52 10.63
CA GLU A 53 -7.96 10.04 11.43
C GLU A 53 -8.92 11.08 10.77
N GLY A 54 -9.78 10.62 9.85
CA GLY A 54 -10.82 11.44 9.20
C GLY A 54 -10.48 12.06 7.84
N TYR A 55 -9.31 11.78 7.25
CA TYR A 55 -8.89 12.25 5.93
C TYR A 55 -8.20 11.14 5.10
N SER A 56 -8.25 11.28 3.78
CA SER A 56 -7.51 10.42 2.84
C SER A 56 -6.06 10.85 2.75
N VAL A 57 -5.18 9.89 2.58
CA VAL A 57 -3.74 10.05 2.39
C VAL A 57 -3.40 9.61 0.98
N ASP A 58 -2.56 10.38 0.31
CA ASP A 58 -2.05 10.02 -1.00
C ASP A 58 -1.08 8.82 -0.90
N VAL A 59 -1.39 7.78 -1.67
CA VAL A 59 -0.53 6.60 -1.84
C VAL A 59 0.25 6.78 -3.14
N GLY A 60 1.57 6.67 -3.05
CA GLY A 60 2.49 6.83 -4.16
C GLY A 60 3.40 5.63 -4.38
N ILE A 61 4.07 5.64 -5.53
CA ILE A 61 5.08 4.66 -5.90
C ILE A 61 6.40 5.02 -5.19
N GLY A 62 6.97 4.09 -4.43
CA GLY A 62 8.08 4.35 -3.51
C GLY A 62 9.40 4.75 -4.18
N GLY A 63 9.66 4.27 -5.40
CA GLY A 63 10.90 4.50 -6.13
C GLY A 63 11.02 5.89 -6.73
N LEU A 64 9.92 6.61 -6.90
CA LEU A 64 9.96 8.00 -7.35
C LEU A 64 10.42 8.98 -6.26
N PHE A 65 10.21 8.64 -4.98
CA PHE A 65 10.36 9.60 -3.88
C PHE A 65 11.29 9.13 -2.77
N CYS A 66 11.41 7.82 -2.54
CA CYS A 66 12.26 7.24 -1.51
C CYS A 66 13.50 6.49 -2.04
N ASP A 67 13.75 6.51 -3.36
CA ASP A 67 14.87 5.80 -4.02
C ASP A 67 14.98 4.32 -3.61
N VAL A 68 13.83 3.68 -3.40
CA VAL A 68 13.72 2.24 -3.15
C VAL A 68 13.10 1.57 -4.38
N PRO A 69 13.53 0.35 -4.74
CA PRO A 69 12.92 -0.34 -5.87
C PRO A 69 11.41 -0.54 -5.67
N ASP A 70 10.64 0.00 -6.62
CA ASP A 70 9.21 -0.29 -6.89
C ASP A 70 9.06 -1.73 -7.42
N ALA A 71 7.95 -2.45 -7.31
CA ALA A 71 6.64 -2.32 -6.68
C ALA A 71 6.10 -3.77 -6.50
N LEU A 72 4.89 -3.93 -5.96
CA LEU A 72 4.17 -5.22 -6.05
C LEU A 72 4.00 -5.61 -7.54
N PRO A 73 3.98 -6.91 -7.89
CA PRO A 73 3.73 -7.30 -9.27
C PRO A 73 2.30 -6.92 -9.68
N ASP A 74 2.12 -6.49 -10.93
CA ASP A 74 0.79 -6.19 -11.47
C ASP A 74 -0.13 -7.41 -11.36
N ASP A 75 0.36 -8.62 -11.64
CA ASP A 75 -0.41 -9.86 -11.56
C ASP A 75 0.26 -10.89 -10.64
N LEU A 76 -0.45 -11.32 -9.61
CA LEU A 76 -0.04 -12.38 -8.70
C LEU A 76 -0.86 -13.65 -8.94
N GLN A 77 -0.17 -14.71 -9.37
CA GLN A 77 -0.81 -16.00 -9.64
C GLN A 77 -1.42 -16.63 -8.37
N PRO A 78 -2.49 -17.44 -8.49
CA PRO A 78 -3.11 -18.12 -7.34
C PRO A 78 -2.08 -18.86 -6.47
N GLY A 79 -2.11 -18.60 -5.16
CA GLY A 79 -1.21 -19.21 -4.17
C GLY A 79 0.20 -18.62 -4.12
N ALA A 80 0.55 -17.68 -4.99
CA ALA A 80 1.82 -16.98 -4.92
C ALA A 80 1.81 -15.89 -3.83
N THR A 81 3.01 -15.51 -3.38
CA THR A 81 3.26 -14.43 -2.42
C THR A 81 4.19 -13.41 -3.06
N ALA A 82 3.87 -12.12 -2.87
CA ALA A 82 4.73 -11.02 -3.26
C ALA A 82 4.89 -10.04 -2.11
N THR A 83 6.05 -9.39 -2.08
CA THR A 83 6.38 -8.33 -1.15
C THR A 83 6.81 -7.11 -1.96
N GLY A 84 6.30 -5.95 -1.59
CA GLY A 84 6.63 -4.69 -2.24
C GLY A 84 6.47 -3.53 -1.28
N ASN A 85 6.84 -2.35 -1.76
CA ASN A 85 6.83 -1.13 -0.98
C ASN A 85 5.79 -0.17 -1.53
N LEU A 86 5.00 0.44 -0.63
CA LEU A 86 4.14 1.57 -0.92
C LEU A 86 4.70 2.79 -0.20
N MET A 87 4.54 3.96 -0.79
CA MET A 87 4.84 5.22 -0.13
C MET A 87 3.54 5.92 0.26
N LEU A 88 3.51 6.49 1.45
CA LEU A 88 2.41 7.30 1.95
C LEU A 88 2.91 8.72 2.24
N ASP A 89 2.17 9.72 1.76
CA ASP A 89 2.46 11.13 2.00
C ASP A 89 1.83 11.63 3.31
N LEU A 90 2.38 11.18 4.44
CA LEU A 90 1.98 11.68 5.76
C LEU A 90 3.06 11.51 6.84
N SER A 91 2.87 12.26 7.93
CA SER A 91 3.58 12.14 9.21
C SER A 91 3.22 10.85 10.00
N PRO A 92 3.99 10.47 11.05
CA PRO A 92 3.85 9.22 11.78
C PRO A 92 2.56 8.95 12.61
N GLU A 93 1.37 9.12 12.05
CA GLU A 93 0.07 8.82 12.69
C GLU A 93 -0.42 7.38 12.46
N THR A 94 -1.50 6.97 13.15
CA THR A 94 -2.20 5.71 12.84
C THR A 94 -2.84 5.83 11.46
N VAL A 95 -2.53 4.89 10.58
CA VAL A 95 -3.07 4.84 9.21
C VAL A 95 -3.86 3.55 9.01
N TRP A 96 -4.97 3.64 8.29
CA TRP A 96 -5.64 2.50 7.70
C TRP A 96 -5.24 2.40 6.24
N LEU A 97 -4.65 1.27 5.86
CA LEU A 97 -4.42 0.93 4.47
C LEU A 97 -5.51 -0.03 4.02
N ALA A 98 -6.25 0.34 2.99
CA ALA A 98 -7.24 -0.50 2.34
C ALA A 98 -6.72 -0.92 0.97
N TYR A 99 -7.15 -2.09 0.50
CA TYR A 99 -6.89 -2.55 -0.85
C TYR A 99 -8.20 -2.85 -1.57
N SER A 100 -8.43 -2.21 -2.71
CA SER A 100 -9.64 -2.31 -3.52
C SER A 100 -9.30 -2.62 -4.99
N PRO A 101 -9.35 -3.90 -5.41
CA PRO A 101 -9.00 -4.30 -6.78
C PRO A 101 -10.04 -3.87 -7.83
N THR A 102 -11.21 -3.41 -7.38
CA THR A 102 -12.20 -2.73 -8.20
C THR A 102 -12.17 -1.27 -7.81
N LEU A 103 -11.60 -0.40 -8.66
CA LEU A 103 -11.55 1.04 -8.40
C LEU A 103 -12.90 1.56 -7.89
N GLY A 104 -12.90 2.07 -6.65
CA GLY A 104 -14.10 2.48 -5.92
C GLY A 104 -14.68 1.34 -5.09
N PHE A 105 -14.67 1.51 -3.75
CA PHE A 105 -15.26 0.59 -2.77
C PHE A 105 -16.67 0.11 -3.16
N TYR A 106 -16.77 -1.03 -3.83
CA TYR A 106 -18.05 -1.69 -4.12
C TYR A 106 -18.36 -2.80 -3.11
N GLY A 107 -17.54 -2.98 -2.07
CA GLY A 107 -17.70 -4.04 -1.06
C GLY A 107 -16.87 -3.84 0.22
N PRO A 108 -16.88 -4.83 1.13
CA PRO A 108 -16.05 -4.81 2.34
C PRO A 108 -14.59 -5.06 1.96
N ASP A 109 -13.91 -3.99 1.56
CA ASP A 109 -12.50 -4.05 1.23
C ASP A 109 -11.68 -4.36 2.48
N PRO A 110 -10.70 -5.26 2.38
CA PRO A 110 -9.86 -5.58 3.51
C PRO A 110 -8.99 -4.37 3.84
N ALA A 111 -8.92 -4.04 5.13
CA ALA A 111 -8.21 -2.89 5.64
C ALA A 111 -7.36 -3.28 6.85
N TRP A 112 -6.17 -2.67 6.95
CA TRP A 112 -5.20 -2.94 8.00
C TRP A 112 -4.81 -1.65 8.68
N ARG A 113 -4.84 -1.68 10.01
CA ARG A 113 -4.28 -0.60 10.81
C ARG A 113 -2.76 -0.74 10.86
N ILE A 114 -2.08 0.32 10.49
CA ILE A 114 -0.64 0.47 10.49
C ILE A 114 -0.33 1.58 11.50
N ARG A 115 0.29 1.17 12.62
CA ARG A 115 0.55 1.96 13.85
C ARG A 115 -0.64 2.17 14.79
#